data_AF-A0A812GGP0-F1
#
_entry.id   AF-A0A812GGP0-F1
#
_cell.length_a   1.000
_cell.length_b   1.000
_cell.length_c   1.000
_cell.angle_alpha   90.00
_cell.angle_beta   90.00
_cell.angle_gamma   90.00
#
_symmetry.space_group_name_H-M   'P 1'
#
loop_
_entity.id
_entity.type
_entity.pdbx_description
1 polymer ?
#
loop_
_entity_poly.entity_id
_entity_poly.type
_entity_poly.pdbx_seq_one_letter_code
_entity_poly.pdbx_strand_id
1 'polypeptide(L)'
;MTTEVVSVFGNLLPGLATNMRETSKQPREMDRETENAPNKRPKAARRGQRGGRRQIADENLNSVVTLLANLSLQQEDALNRLRLDTSFTFHLQQQGPGTILLPLFKAGQEWQQKQKKGENVPPMRIVALGLLLKEVAARVQLMVGDPTAVENAMKHQWLDQQKRFVYQEWNSATKQVEPSATAKSLKVEEATELINQVAELCLPDLVTRFCAQRRPKQEPQEGDKAVFLIEVAMRDPRANILHQKLRQLANCAVWNVVGAQLQPPNQQRHGLAMALQKALENI
;
A
#
# COMPACT_ATOMS: atom_id res chain seq x y z
N MET A 1 -15.79 4.41 -13.38
CA MET A 1 -15.61 5.77 -12.81
C MET A 1 -14.36 6.38 -13.44
N THR A 2 -14.36 6.43 -14.78
CA THR A 2 -13.13 6.44 -15.60
C THR A 2 -12.83 7.80 -16.23
N THR A 3 -13.71 8.78 -16.04
CA THR A 3 -13.67 10.08 -16.73
C THR A 3 -13.31 11.24 -15.79
N GLU A 4 -13.07 10.93 -14.51
CA GLU A 4 -13.31 11.83 -13.38
C GLU A 4 -12.08 12.65 -12.94
N VAL A 5 -10.88 12.21 -13.30
CA VAL A 5 -9.63 12.98 -13.06
C VAL A 5 -9.22 13.77 -14.30
N VAL A 6 -9.73 13.37 -15.49
CA VAL A 6 -9.53 14.09 -16.76
C VAL A 6 -10.22 15.46 -16.71
N SER A 7 -11.40 15.57 -16.07
CA SER A 7 -12.10 16.85 -15.95
C SER A 7 -11.40 17.84 -15.01
N VAL A 8 -10.75 17.35 -13.94
CA VAL A 8 -10.09 18.20 -12.93
C VAL A 8 -8.69 18.66 -13.36
N PHE A 9 -7.92 17.81 -14.06
CA PHE A 9 -6.50 18.08 -14.36
C PHE A 9 -6.12 17.89 -15.85
N GLY A 10 -7.07 17.60 -16.75
CA GLY A 10 -6.81 17.28 -18.15
C GLY A 10 -6.09 18.37 -18.95
N ASN A 11 -6.09 19.61 -18.47
CA ASN A 11 -5.48 20.76 -19.15
C ASN A 11 -4.08 21.14 -18.62
N LEU A 12 -3.54 20.46 -17.62
CA LEU A 12 -2.27 20.83 -16.96
C LEU A 12 -1.06 19.99 -17.38
N LEU A 13 -1.17 19.18 -18.45
CA LEU A 13 -0.06 18.36 -18.94
C LEU A 13 0.11 18.47 -20.46
N PRO A 14 0.95 19.38 -20.98
CA PRO A 14 1.44 19.27 -22.35
C PRO A 14 2.58 18.25 -22.40
N GLY A 15 2.39 17.20 -23.20
CA GLY A 15 3.46 16.38 -23.74
C GLY A 15 3.77 15.09 -22.98
N LEU A 16 3.25 13.98 -23.51
CA LEU A 16 3.95 12.70 -23.72
C LEU A 16 2.98 11.69 -24.31
N ALA A 17 2.42 12.02 -25.48
CA ALA A 17 1.84 11.04 -26.39
C ALA A 17 2.87 10.82 -27.51
N THR A 18 3.54 9.66 -27.51
CA THR A 18 3.87 8.91 -28.73
C THR A 18 4.63 7.62 -28.40
N ASN A 19 4.05 6.53 -28.92
CA ASN A 19 4.68 5.33 -29.51
C ASN A 19 5.53 4.39 -28.65
N MET A 20 5.07 3.14 -28.50
CA MET A 20 5.48 1.94 -29.27
C MET A 20 4.91 0.69 -28.55
N ARG A 21 4.02 -0.12 -29.13
CA ARG A 21 4.19 -1.19 -30.14
C ARG A 21 5.23 -2.27 -29.79
N GLU A 22 4.69 -3.38 -29.28
CA GLU A 22 4.90 -4.79 -29.65
C GLU A 22 6.25 -5.51 -29.52
N THR A 23 6.10 -6.85 -29.50
CA THR A 23 7.08 -7.94 -29.45
C THR A 23 7.52 -8.30 -28.02
N SER A 24 7.50 -9.56 -27.56
CA SER A 24 7.64 -10.84 -28.27
C SER A 24 7.10 -12.01 -27.42
N LYS A 25 6.57 -13.03 -28.13
CA LYS A 25 6.20 -14.37 -27.65
C LYS A 25 7.42 -15.31 -27.69
N GLN A 26 7.37 -16.39 -26.89
CA GLN A 26 7.75 -17.80 -27.16
C GLN A 26 8.49 -18.47 -25.98
N PRO A 27 8.60 -19.82 -25.92
CA PRO A 27 7.61 -20.86 -26.23
C PRO A 27 7.54 -21.99 -25.15
N ARG A 28 6.54 -22.88 -25.29
CA ARG A 28 6.48 -24.23 -24.69
C ARG A 28 7.04 -25.25 -25.68
N GLU A 29 7.70 -26.29 -25.18
CA GLU A 29 7.63 -27.72 -25.59
C GLU A 29 8.80 -28.52 -24.98
N MET A 30 8.56 -29.71 -24.41
CA MET A 30 8.77 -30.99 -25.11
C MET A 30 8.59 -32.19 -24.17
N ASP A 31 7.87 -33.18 -24.70
CA ASP A 31 7.60 -34.51 -24.17
C ASP A 31 8.83 -35.41 -24.06
N ARG A 32 8.77 -36.41 -23.18
CA ARG A 32 9.39 -37.72 -23.40
C ARG A 32 8.56 -38.83 -22.77
N GLU A 33 7.91 -39.60 -23.63
CA GLU A 33 7.40 -40.93 -23.37
C GLU A 33 8.54 -41.95 -23.38
N THR A 34 8.46 -42.96 -22.49
CA THR A 34 8.89 -44.33 -22.78
C THR A 34 8.01 -45.32 -22.02
N GLU A 35 7.26 -46.11 -22.78
CA GLU A 35 6.71 -47.46 -22.55
C GLU A 35 7.75 -48.46 -21.94
N ASN A 36 7.49 -49.64 -21.36
CA ASN A 36 6.32 -50.52 -21.22
C ASN A 36 6.59 -51.59 -20.11
N ALA A 37 5.62 -51.81 -19.21
CA ALA A 37 5.09 -53.09 -18.65
C ALA A 37 6.00 -54.14 -17.92
N PRO A 38 5.45 -55.26 -17.38
CA PRO A 38 4.74 -55.35 -16.09
C PRO A 38 5.30 -56.46 -15.16
N ASN A 39 5.00 -56.44 -13.84
CA ASN A 39 4.91 -57.72 -13.10
C ASN A 39 3.98 -57.68 -11.88
N LYS A 40 3.16 -58.73 -11.76
CA LYS A 40 2.17 -58.95 -10.71
C LYS A 40 2.72 -59.93 -9.65
N ARG A 41 2.23 -59.74 -8.42
CA ARG A 41 1.79 -60.77 -7.44
C ARG A 41 2.75 -61.19 -6.29
N PRO A 42 2.21 -61.72 -5.16
CA PRO A 42 2.21 -61.00 -3.88
C PRO A 42 2.78 -61.83 -2.71
N LYS A 43 2.93 -61.20 -1.53
CA LYS A 43 2.63 -61.73 -0.17
C LYS A 43 3.48 -61.04 0.89
N ALA A 44 2.82 -60.52 1.93
CA ALA A 44 2.87 -61.08 3.28
C ALA A 44 2.59 -59.99 4.31
N ALA A 45 1.48 -60.17 5.02
CA ALA A 45 1.19 -59.45 6.25
C ALA A 45 2.31 -59.72 7.28
N ARG A 46 2.92 -58.64 7.78
CA ARG A 46 3.46 -58.59 9.14
C ARG A 46 2.92 -57.34 9.80
N ARG A 47 1.74 -57.49 10.41
CA ARG A 47 1.28 -56.65 11.52
C ARG A 47 2.31 -56.84 12.64
N GLY A 48 3.09 -55.80 12.89
CA GLY A 48 4.11 -55.76 13.93
C GLY A 48 4.28 -54.33 14.43
N GLN A 49 3.32 -53.89 15.25
CA GLN A 49 3.54 -53.02 16.41
C GLN A 49 4.63 -51.93 16.27
N ARG A 50 4.49 -51.05 15.27
CA ARG A 50 5.25 -49.78 15.15
C ARG A 50 4.33 -48.55 15.01
N GLY A 51 3.03 -48.71 15.28
CA GLY A 51 2.03 -47.64 15.17
C GLY A 51 2.08 -46.64 16.35
N GLY A 52 2.18 -47.13 17.59
CA GLY A 52 2.06 -46.28 18.78
C GLY A 52 3.17 -45.24 18.94
N ARG A 53 4.42 -45.56 18.59
CA ARG A 53 5.55 -44.61 18.72
C ARG A 53 5.54 -43.50 17.65
N ARG A 54 4.97 -43.78 16.46
CA ARG A 54 4.72 -42.75 15.44
C ARG A 54 3.52 -41.89 15.81
N GLN A 55 2.42 -42.50 16.25
CA GLN A 55 1.22 -41.76 16.68
C GLN A 55 1.49 -40.80 17.85
N ILE A 56 2.21 -41.23 18.89
CA ILE A 56 2.58 -40.35 20.02
C ILE A 56 3.54 -39.24 19.58
N ALA A 57 4.47 -39.53 18.64
CA ALA A 57 5.38 -38.51 18.10
C ALA A 57 4.64 -37.49 17.22
N ASP A 58 3.64 -37.94 16.45
CA ASP A 58 2.79 -37.11 15.61
C ASP A 58 1.84 -36.25 16.46
N GLU A 59 1.27 -36.79 17.55
CA GLU A 59 0.47 -36.03 18.53
C GLU A 59 1.31 -34.96 19.26
N ASN A 60 2.52 -35.30 19.68
CA ASN A 60 3.44 -34.34 20.30
C ASN A 60 3.87 -33.26 19.30
N LEU A 61 4.14 -33.62 18.04
CA LEU A 61 4.46 -32.66 17.00
C LEU A 61 3.29 -31.73 16.71
N ASN A 62 2.07 -32.27 16.57
CA ASN A 62 0.86 -31.47 16.39
C ASN A 62 0.64 -30.52 17.57
N SER A 63 0.85 -30.98 18.80
CA SER A 63 0.79 -30.13 20.00
C SER A 63 1.80 -28.98 19.94
N VAL A 64 3.06 -29.25 19.60
CA VAL A 64 4.10 -28.22 19.46
C VAL A 64 3.79 -27.25 18.34
N VAL A 65 3.29 -27.73 17.19
CA VAL A 65 2.88 -26.88 16.06
C VAL A 65 1.72 -25.97 16.44
N THR A 66 0.72 -26.49 17.14
CA THR A 66 -0.41 -25.69 17.66
C THR A 66 0.07 -24.64 18.65
N LEU A 67 0.99 -24.97 19.57
CA LEU A 67 1.58 -24.02 20.50
C LEU A 67 2.37 -22.92 19.77
N LEU A 68 3.18 -23.28 18.78
CA LEU A 68 3.95 -22.33 17.99
C LEU A 68 3.05 -21.42 17.16
N ALA A 69 1.97 -21.96 16.60
CA ALA A 69 0.99 -21.18 15.85
C ALA A 69 0.25 -20.19 16.77
N ASN A 70 -0.17 -20.62 17.96
CA ASN A 70 -0.76 -19.74 18.97
C ASN A 70 0.21 -18.63 19.41
N LEU A 71 1.47 -18.98 19.69
CA LEU A 71 2.50 -18.00 20.03
C LEU A 71 2.73 -17.00 18.89
N SER A 72 2.76 -17.48 17.65
CA SER A 72 2.91 -16.63 16.46
C SER A 72 1.75 -15.65 16.30
N LEU A 73 0.52 -16.08 16.56
CA LEU A 73 -0.66 -15.21 16.56
C LEU A 73 -0.56 -14.13 17.65
N GLN A 74 -0.12 -14.48 18.85
CA GLN A 74 0.09 -13.51 19.95
C GLN A 74 1.19 -12.49 19.61
N GLN A 75 2.29 -12.94 18.98
CA GLN A 75 3.36 -12.07 18.52
C GLN A 75 2.87 -11.10 17.43
N GLU A 76 2.09 -11.59 16.47
CA GLU A 76 1.50 -10.74 15.43
C GLU A 76 0.54 -9.70 16.03
N ASP A 77 -0.24 -10.05 17.05
CA ASP A 77 -1.08 -9.07 17.76
C ASP A 77 -0.24 -8.00 18.47
N ALA A 78 0.90 -8.37 19.06
CA ALA A 78 1.82 -7.42 19.67
C ALA A 78 2.45 -6.48 18.64
N LEU A 79 2.84 -7.01 17.48
CA LEU A 79 3.37 -6.21 16.37
C LEU A 79 2.30 -5.29 15.78
N ASN A 80 1.06 -5.76 15.64
CA ASN A 80 -0.04 -4.93 15.16
C ASN A 80 -0.35 -3.78 16.12
N ARG A 81 -0.28 -4.00 17.44
CA ARG A 81 -0.37 -2.90 18.41
C ARG A 81 0.74 -1.85 18.21
N LEU A 82 1.99 -2.28 18.00
CA LEU A 82 3.09 -1.35 17.72
C LEU A 82 2.90 -0.58 16.41
N ARG A 83 2.32 -1.23 15.38
CA ARG A 83 2.00 -0.59 14.10
C ARG A 83 0.97 0.52 14.23
N LEU A 84 0.06 0.44 15.20
CA LEU A 84 -0.93 1.49 15.45
C LEU A 84 -0.30 2.85 15.77
N ASP A 85 0.90 2.82 16.37
CA ASP A 85 1.62 4.02 16.81
C ASP A 85 2.76 4.43 15.86
N THR A 86 3.07 3.62 14.84
CA THR A 86 4.27 3.80 14.01
C THR A 86 4.03 3.83 12.52
N SER A 87 2.89 3.34 12.03
CA SER A 87 2.73 3.07 10.61
C SER A 87 1.50 3.71 10.01
N PHE A 88 1.57 4.06 8.73
CA PHE A 88 0.42 4.44 7.92
C PHE A 88 0.52 3.77 6.55
N THR A 89 -0.60 3.74 5.84
CA THR A 89 -0.65 3.14 4.50
C THR A 89 -1.13 4.16 3.48
N PHE A 90 -0.36 4.31 2.41
CA PHE A 90 -0.78 5.05 1.23
C PHE A 90 -1.34 4.10 0.18
N HIS A 91 -2.53 4.41 -0.34
CA HIS A 91 -3.13 3.73 -1.48
C HIS A 91 -3.07 4.65 -2.70
N LEU A 92 -2.20 4.34 -3.66
CA LEU A 92 -1.98 5.15 -4.86
C LEU A 92 -2.68 4.48 -6.04
N GLN A 93 -3.50 5.21 -6.79
CA GLN A 93 -4.09 4.72 -8.03
C GLN A 93 -2.98 4.34 -9.03
N GLN A 94 -3.10 3.18 -9.69
CA GLN A 94 -2.11 2.73 -10.69
C GLN A 94 -2.39 3.26 -12.10
N GLN A 95 -3.62 3.72 -12.34
CA GLN A 95 -4.12 4.22 -13.63
C GLN A 95 -4.85 5.56 -13.41
N GLY A 96 -4.87 6.40 -14.45
CA GLY A 96 -5.57 7.68 -14.45
C GLY A 96 -4.65 8.90 -14.59
N PRO A 97 -5.13 10.02 -15.16
CA PRO A 97 -4.32 11.18 -15.52
C PRO A 97 -3.72 11.94 -14.32
N GLY A 98 -4.21 11.70 -13.10
CA GLY A 98 -3.71 12.35 -11.88
C GLY A 98 -2.85 11.45 -10.99
N THR A 99 -2.46 10.25 -11.40
CA THR A 99 -1.63 9.39 -10.54
C THR A 99 -0.19 9.91 -10.40
N ILE A 100 0.33 9.88 -9.17
CA ILE A 100 1.74 10.15 -8.84
C ILE A 100 2.66 8.93 -9.00
N LEU A 101 2.11 7.75 -9.29
CA LEU A 101 2.89 6.51 -9.32
C LEU A 101 3.96 6.50 -10.42
N LEU A 102 3.66 7.03 -11.61
CA LEU A 102 4.62 7.09 -12.71
C LEU A 102 5.79 8.04 -12.42
N PRO A 103 5.59 9.28 -11.94
CA PRO A 103 6.71 10.12 -11.49
C PRO A 103 7.54 9.48 -10.38
N LEU A 104 6.92 8.80 -9.41
CA LEU A 104 7.65 8.07 -8.36
C LEU A 104 8.54 6.96 -8.94
N PHE A 105 8.04 6.24 -9.95
CA PHE A 105 8.81 5.21 -10.64
C PHE A 105 10.02 5.79 -11.39
N LYS A 106 9.83 6.89 -12.13
CA LYS A 106 10.91 7.60 -12.83
C LYS A 106 11.97 8.11 -11.85
N ALA A 107 11.54 8.74 -10.75
CA ALA A 107 12.45 9.19 -9.70
C ALA A 107 13.26 8.03 -9.09
N GLY A 108 12.64 6.85 -8.95
CA GLY A 108 13.35 5.64 -8.51
C GLY A 108 14.41 5.16 -9.50
N GLN A 109 14.14 5.22 -10.81
CA GLN A 109 15.13 4.89 -11.83
C GLN A 109 16.30 5.87 -11.83
N GLU A 110 16.01 7.17 -11.76
CA GLU A 110 17.04 8.22 -11.66
C GLU A 110 17.89 8.06 -10.39
N TRP A 111 17.25 7.79 -9.25
CA TRP A 111 17.93 7.53 -8.00
C TRP A 111 18.88 6.33 -8.11
N GLN A 112 18.43 5.22 -8.70
CA GLN A 112 19.27 4.05 -8.94
C GLN A 112 20.47 4.36 -9.86
N GLN A 113 20.27 5.19 -10.89
CA GLN A 113 21.36 5.59 -11.78
C GLN A 113 22.41 6.43 -11.06
N LYS A 114 21.99 7.43 -10.27
CA LYS A 114 22.89 8.26 -9.46
C LYS A 114 23.65 7.45 -8.42
N GLN A 115 22.96 6.51 -7.76
CA GLN A 115 23.59 5.60 -6.81
C GLN A 115 24.66 4.72 -7.48
N LYS A 116 24.40 4.19 -8.69
CA LYS A 116 25.38 3.41 -9.47
C LYS A 116 26.59 4.23 -9.91
N LYS A 117 26.42 5.54 -10.10
CA LYS A 117 27.53 6.47 -10.40
C LYS A 117 28.37 6.84 -9.18
N GLY A 118 28.01 6.35 -7.99
CA GLY A 118 28.71 6.68 -6.74
C GLY A 118 28.39 8.08 -6.20
N GLU A 119 27.33 8.73 -6.70
CA GLU A 119 26.89 10.02 -6.17
C GLU A 119 26.34 9.84 -4.74
N ASN A 120 26.61 10.83 -3.88
CA ASN A 120 26.03 10.87 -2.54
C ASN A 120 24.53 11.24 -2.64
N VAL A 121 23.67 10.24 -2.75
CA VAL A 121 22.22 10.41 -2.82
C VAL A 121 21.55 10.07 -1.48
N PRO A 122 20.53 10.84 -1.05
CA PRO A 122 19.73 10.48 0.12
C PRO A 122 19.06 9.11 -0.06
N PRO A 123 18.62 8.44 1.02
CA PRO A 123 17.91 7.16 0.90
C PRO A 123 16.65 7.28 0.03
N MET A 124 16.42 6.28 -0.85
CA MET A 124 15.26 6.24 -1.77
C MET A 124 13.92 6.52 -1.08
N ARG A 125 13.73 6.02 0.14
CA ARG A 125 12.51 6.25 0.94
C ARG A 125 12.21 7.74 1.16
N ILE A 126 13.25 8.54 1.40
CA ILE A 126 13.15 9.99 1.63
C ILE A 126 12.90 10.73 0.33
N VAL A 127 13.62 10.34 -0.73
CA VAL A 127 13.45 10.93 -2.07
C VAL A 127 12.03 10.72 -2.59
N ALA A 128 11.51 9.49 -2.49
CA ALA A 128 10.19 9.15 -2.98
C ALA A 128 9.07 9.81 -2.15
N LEU A 129 9.16 9.79 -0.81
CA LEU A 129 8.18 10.45 0.05
C LEU A 129 8.22 11.98 -0.13
N GLY A 130 9.41 12.56 -0.21
CA GLY A 130 9.57 14.00 -0.47
C GLY A 130 9.00 14.41 -1.83
N LEU A 131 9.18 13.61 -2.88
CA LEU A 131 8.56 13.85 -4.18
C LEU A 131 7.03 13.80 -4.10
N LEU A 132 6.48 12.79 -3.42
CA LEU A 132 5.03 12.68 -3.20
C LEU A 132 4.47 13.94 -2.52
N LEU A 133 5.07 14.38 -1.42
CA LEU A 133 4.60 15.53 -0.65
C LEU A 133 4.73 16.85 -1.43
N LYS A 134 5.84 17.03 -2.16
CA LYS A 134 6.04 18.20 -3.03
C LYS A 134 4.99 18.26 -4.14
N GLU A 135 4.69 17.12 -4.76
CA GLU A 135 3.67 17.05 -5.80
C GLU A 135 2.29 17.41 -5.26
N VAL A 136 1.93 16.90 -4.08
CA VAL A 136 0.64 17.23 -3.44
C VAL A 136 0.56 18.74 -3.22
N ALA A 137 1.58 19.36 -2.61
CA ALA A 137 1.60 20.80 -2.36
C ALA A 137 1.46 21.61 -3.67
N ALA A 138 2.21 21.24 -4.72
CA ALA A 138 2.15 21.91 -6.01
C ALA A 138 0.77 21.79 -6.67
N ARG A 139 0.16 20.60 -6.64
CA ARG A 139 -1.18 20.38 -7.24
C ARG A 139 -2.30 21.04 -6.45
N VAL A 140 -2.19 21.15 -5.13
CA VAL A 140 -3.12 21.94 -4.33
C VAL A 140 -3.07 23.41 -4.74
N GLN A 141 -1.88 23.98 -4.91
CA GLN A 141 -1.73 25.37 -5.37
C GLN A 141 -2.32 25.59 -6.77
N LEU A 142 -2.06 24.67 -7.71
CA LEU A 142 -2.65 24.72 -9.05
C LEU A 142 -4.17 24.62 -9.02
N MET A 143 -4.72 23.70 -8.21
CA MET A 143 -6.16 23.53 -8.05
C MET A 143 -6.82 24.80 -7.51
N VAL A 144 -6.21 25.47 -6.54
CA VAL A 144 -6.75 26.72 -5.96
C VAL A 144 -6.73 27.87 -6.96
N GLY A 145 -5.71 27.91 -7.83
CA GLY A 145 -5.58 28.92 -8.87
C GLY A 145 -6.55 28.76 -10.04
N ASP A 146 -7.17 27.58 -10.20
CA ASP A 146 -8.08 27.27 -11.30
C ASP A 146 -9.53 27.07 -10.79
N PRO A 147 -10.45 28.01 -11.09
CA PRO A 147 -11.85 27.90 -10.70
C PRO A 147 -12.52 26.60 -11.17
N THR A 148 -12.15 26.10 -12.37
CA THR A 148 -12.73 24.87 -12.92
C THR A 148 -12.28 23.64 -12.15
N ALA A 149 -11.02 23.62 -11.71
CA ALA A 149 -10.48 22.57 -10.86
C ALA A 149 -11.15 22.58 -9.46
N VAL A 150 -11.40 23.76 -8.88
CA VAL A 150 -12.15 23.89 -7.62
C VAL A 150 -13.58 23.37 -7.77
N GLU A 151 -14.28 23.75 -8.84
CA GLU A 151 -15.64 23.26 -9.10
C GLU A 151 -15.67 21.74 -9.25
N ASN A 152 -14.71 21.17 -9.97
CA ASN A 152 -14.65 19.72 -10.12
C ASN A 152 -14.29 19.03 -8.80
N ALA A 153 -13.38 19.60 -7.99
CA ALA A 153 -13.08 19.09 -6.65
C ALA A 153 -14.30 19.13 -5.71
N MET A 154 -15.17 20.14 -5.82
CA MET A 154 -16.46 20.17 -5.10
C MET A 154 -17.44 19.11 -5.63
N LYS A 155 -17.54 18.94 -6.96
CA LYS A 155 -18.39 17.90 -7.57
C LYS A 155 -17.98 16.49 -7.13
N HIS A 156 -16.68 16.25 -6.99
CA HIS A 156 -16.11 14.99 -6.50
C HIS A 156 -16.08 14.89 -4.97
N GLN A 157 -16.67 15.85 -4.25
CA GLN A 157 -16.75 15.88 -2.80
C GLN A 157 -15.38 15.80 -2.12
N TRP A 158 -14.35 16.41 -2.73
CA TRP A 158 -13.05 16.60 -2.08
C TRP A 158 -13.06 17.88 -1.24
N LEU A 159 -13.84 18.86 -1.69
CA LEU A 159 -14.07 20.12 -1.00
C LEU A 159 -15.52 20.24 -0.57
N ASP A 160 -15.76 20.83 0.61
CA ASP A 160 -17.08 21.24 1.06
C ASP A 160 -17.53 22.55 0.37
N GLN A 161 -18.76 22.99 0.65
CA GLN A 161 -19.32 24.24 0.12
C GLN A 161 -18.50 25.49 0.53
N GLN A 162 -17.69 25.38 1.58
CA GLN A 162 -16.80 26.44 2.07
C GLN A 162 -15.38 26.30 1.50
N LYS A 163 -15.21 25.45 0.47
CA LYS A 163 -13.93 25.16 -0.21
C LYS A 163 -12.86 24.59 0.73
N ARG A 164 -13.26 23.79 1.73
CA ARG A 164 -12.35 23.12 2.67
C ARG A 164 -12.27 21.63 2.36
N PHE A 165 -11.11 21.03 2.53
CA PHE A 165 -10.94 19.59 2.34
C PHE A 165 -11.76 18.79 3.34
N VAL A 166 -12.56 17.87 2.84
CA VAL A 166 -13.33 16.96 3.69
C VAL A 166 -12.47 15.75 4.09
N TYR A 167 -12.79 15.17 5.25
CA TYR A 167 -12.30 13.83 5.58
C TYR A 167 -13.23 12.79 4.98
N GLN A 168 -12.67 11.63 4.63
CA GLN A 168 -13.36 10.58 3.91
C GLN A 168 -13.39 9.29 4.73
N GLU A 169 -14.52 8.61 4.74
CA GLU A 169 -14.72 7.33 5.41
C GLU A 169 -15.26 6.30 4.44
N TRP A 170 -14.90 5.03 4.68
CA TRP A 170 -15.45 3.94 3.90
C TRP A 170 -16.86 3.63 4.39
N ASN A 171 -17.85 3.82 3.53
CA ASN A 171 -19.21 3.41 3.81
C ASN A 171 -19.40 1.95 3.35
N SER A 172 -19.63 1.05 4.32
CA SER A 172 -19.79 -0.38 4.04
C SER A 172 -21.08 -0.71 3.27
N ALA A 173 -22.12 0.13 3.36
CA ALA A 173 -23.39 -0.09 2.70
C ALA A 173 -23.31 0.24 1.20
N THR A 174 -22.73 1.39 0.86
CA THR A 174 -22.54 1.84 -0.53
C THR A 174 -21.27 1.27 -1.17
N LYS A 175 -20.37 0.70 -0.35
CA LYS A 175 -19.04 0.21 -0.77
C LYS A 175 -18.23 1.27 -1.50
N GLN A 176 -18.33 2.51 -1.01
CA GLN A 176 -17.65 3.66 -1.58
C GLN A 176 -17.04 4.52 -0.47
N VAL A 177 -16.09 5.35 -0.88
CA VAL A 177 -15.46 6.34 -0.01
C VAL A 177 -16.33 7.60 -0.07
N GLU A 178 -16.89 7.99 1.07
CA GLU A 178 -17.81 9.13 1.18
C GLU A 178 -17.27 10.15 2.19
N PRO A 179 -17.66 11.43 2.09
CA PRO A 179 -17.34 12.43 3.11
C PRO A 179 -17.85 12.01 4.49
N SER A 180 -16.98 12.13 5.50
CA SER A 180 -17.34 11.89 6.89
C SER A 180 -18.34 12.96 7.36
N ALA A 181 -19.43 12.51 7.98
CA ALA A 181 -20.42 13.41 8.58
C ALA A 181 -19.96 14.01 9.92
N THR A 182 -18.94 13.41 10.56
CA THR A 182 -18.51 13.76 11.92
C THR A 182 -17.23 14.58 11.97
N ALA A 183 -16.32 14.35 11.02
CA ALA A 183 -15.04 15.02 10.99
C ALA A 183 -15.15 16.44 10.42
N LYS A 184 -14.56 17.41 11.12
CA LYS A 184 -14.53 18.81 10.69
C LYS A 184 -13.60 18.97 9.48
N SER A 185 -14.09 19.59 8.40
CA SER A 185 -13.30 19.90 7.21
C SER A 185 -12.07 20.76 7.53
N LEU A 186 -11.00 20.54 6.78
CA LEU A 186 -9.69 21.19 6.92
C LEU A 186 -9.54 22.32 5.90
N LYS A 187 -9.12 23.51 6.32
CA LYS A 187 -8.90 24.61 5.37
C LYS A 187 -7.75 24.30 4.42
N VAL A 188 -7.76 24.90 3.24
CA VAL A 188 -6.73 24.66 2.23
C VAL A 188 -5.35 25.15 2.69
N GLU A 189 -5.31 26.29 3.37
CA GLU A 189 -4.08 26.85 3.94
C GLU A 189 -3.53 25.93 5.03
N GLU A 190 -4.39 25.48 5.95
CA GLU A 190 -4.05 24.53 7.01
C GLU A 190 -3.54 23.19 6.43
N ALA A 191 -4.19 22.66 5.39
CA ALA A 191 -3.76 21.43 4.72
C ALA A 191 -2.37 21.59 4.08
N THR A 192 -2.15 22.71 3.39
CA THR A 192 -0.87 23.01 2.74
C THR A 192 0.25 23.17 3.77
N GLU A 193 -0.04 23.86 4.87
CA GLU A 193 0.90 24.01 5.99
C GLU A 193 1.26 22.65 6.61
N LEU A 194 0.27 21.79 6.86
CA LEU A 194 0.50 20.44 7.37
C LEU A 194 1.38 19.60 6.42
N ILE A 195 1.14 19.66 5.10
CA ILE A 195 1.94 18.94 4.12
C ILE A 195 3.40 19.44 4.14
N ASN A 196 3.61 20.75 4.21
CA ASN A 196 4.96 21.34 4.28
C ASN A 196 5.68 20.95 5.57
N GLN A 197 5.01 21.01 6.72
CA GLN A 197 5.55 20.55 8.01
C GLN A 197 5.92 19.06 7.97
N VAL A 198 5.08 18.22 7.37
CA VAL A 198 5.39 16.79 7.18
C VAL A 198 6.63 16.63 6.29
N ALA A 199 6.74 17.39 5.20
CA ALA A 199 7.89 17.34 4.30
C ALA A 199 9.20 17.74 4.98
N GLU A 200 9.17 18.77 5.84
CA GLU A 200 10.33 19.20 6.65
C GLU A 200 10.76 18.13 7.66
N LEU A 201 9.79 17.41 8.24
CA LEU A 201 10.04 16.32 9.19
C LEU A 201 10.38 14.98 8.54
N CYS A 202 10.37 14.87 7.20
CA CYS A 202 10.75 13.65 6.47
C CYS A 202 12.28 13.46 6.43
N LEU A 203 12.88 13.25 7.60
CA LEU A 203 14.31 13.02 7.77
C LEU A 203 14.65 11.51 7.75
N PRO A 204 15.89 11.13 7.34
CA PRO A 204 16.32 9.73 7.27
C PRO A 204 16.19 8.93 8.58
N ASP A 205 16.35 9.59 9.73
CA ASP A 205 16.23 9.02 11.07
C ASP A 205 14.78 8.91 11.55
N LEU A 206 13.89 9.78 11.07
CA LEU A 206 12.48 9.82 11.47
C LEU A 206 11.59 8.90 10.62
N VAL A 207 11.87 8.79 9.31
CA VAL A 207 11.14 7.89 8.41
C VAL A 207 11.95 6.62 8.23
N THR A 208 11.53 5.54 8.88
CA THR A 208 12.24 4.25 8.87
C THR A 208 11.90 3.44 7.62
N ARG A 209 10.68 3.57 7.09
CA ARG A 209 10.23 2.85 5.90
C ARG A 209 9.33 3.72 5.03
N PHE A 210 9.54 3.65 3.71
CA PHE A 210 8.56 4.07 2.71
C PHE A 210 8.75 3.22 1.45
N CYS A 211 7.87 2.24 1.25
CA CYS A 211 7.97 1.34 0.10
C CYS A 211 6.64 0.64 -0.22
N ALA A 212 6.50 0.21 -1.47
CA ALA A 212 5.36 -0.61 -1.89
C ALA A 212 5.35 -1.97 -1.16
N GLN A 213 4.21 -2.37 -0.60
CA GLN A 213 4.04 -3.68 0.04
C GLN A 213 4.09 -4.83 -0.96
N ARG A 214 3.63 -4.57 -2.19
CA ARG A 214 3.69 -5.49 -3.33
C ARG A 214 4.14 -4.72 -4.56
N ARG A 215 4.75 -5.40 -5.52
CA ARG A 215 5.06 -4.79 -6.81
C ARG A 215 3.76 -4.29 -7.45
N PRO A 216 3.70 -3.04 -7.95
CA PRO A 216 2.58 -2.59 -8.76
C PRO A 216 2.32 -3.54 -9.93
N LYS A 217 1.06 -3.66 -10.35
CA LYS A 217 0.70 -4.52 -11.48
C LYS A 217 1.27 -3.91 -12.77
N GLN A 218 1.73 -4.77 -13.68
CA GLN A 218 2.23 -4.33 -15.00
C GLN A 218 1.08 -3.86 -15.90
N GLU A 219 -0.05 -4.55 -15.84
CA GLU A 219 -1.29 -4.22 -16.53
C GLU A 219 -2.38 -3.89 -15.50
N PRO A 220 -2.35 -2.69 -14.91
CA PRO A 220 -3.36 -2.26 -13.95
C PRO A 220 -4.71 -2.03 -14.64
N GLN A 221 -5.76 -2.53 -14.01
CA GLN A 221 -7.15 -2.25 -14.39
C GLN A 221 -7.64 -0.96 -13.73
N GLU A 222 -8.78 -0.45 -14.18
CA GLU A 222 -9.43 0.68 -13.55
C GLU A 222 -9.71 0.38 -12.06
N GLY A 223 -9.30 1.30 -11.18
CA GLY A 223 -9.47 1.15 -9.73
C GLY A 223 -8.35 0.39 -9.02
N ASP A 224 -7.37 -0.17 -9.74
CA ASP A 224 -6.21 -0.81 -9.10
C ASP A 224 -5.37 0.22 -8.32
N LYS A 225 -5.02 -0.15 -7.08
CA LYS A 225 -4.22 0.68 -6.18
C LYS A 225 -2.91 -0.02 -5.78
N ALA A 226 -1.79 0.69 -5.85
CA ALA A 226 -0.53 0.31 -5.24
C ALA A 226 -0.54 0.71 -3.76
N VAL A 227 -0.19 -0.22 -2.89
CA VAL A 227 -0.16 0.00 -1.44
C VAL A 227 1.27 0.25 -0.99
N PHE A 228 1.54 1.42 -0.43
CA PHE A 228 2.82 1.81 0.14
C PHE A 228 2.70 1.90 1.66
N LEU A 229 3.65 1.31 2.38
CA LEU A 229 3.73 1.46 3.83
C LEU A 229 4.71 2.58 4.16
N ILE A 230 4.30 3.49 5.04
CA ILE A 230 5.20 4.41 5.74
C ILE A 230 5.32 3.96 7.19
N GLU A 231 6.55 3.92 7.69
CA GLU A 231 6.84 3.71 9.12
C GLU A 231 7.68 4.88 9.63
N VAL A 232 7.29 5.35 10.81
CA VAL A 232 7.89 6.47 11.54
C VAL A 232 8.61 5.90 12.76
N ALA A 233 9.76 6.50 13.10
CA ALA A 233 10.54 6.11 14.27
C ALA A 233 9.73 6.26 15.56
N MET A 234 10.05 5.45 16.57
CA MET A 234 9.46 5.59 17.91
C MET A 234 10.38 6.37 18.84
N ARG A 235 9.79 7.01 19.85
CA ARG A 235 10.45 7.64 21.01
C ARG A 235 11.22 8.95 20.73
N ASP A 236 11.41 9.36 19.48
CA ASP A 236 11.90 10.71 19.15
C ASP A 236 10.74 11.72 19.21
N PRO A 237 10.86 12.86 19.92
CA PRO A 237 9.82 13.87 19.98
C PRO A 237 9.40 14.41 18.60
N ARG A 238 10.35 14.53 17.66
CA ARG A 238 10.09 14.97 16.27
C ARG A 238 9.31 13.89 15.51
N ALA A 239 9.59 12.62 15.77
CA ALA A 239 8.84 11.51 15.18
C ALA A 239 7.38 11.49 15.69
N ASN A 240 7.16 11.81 16.96
CA ASN A 240 5.81 11.97 17.50
C ASN A 240 5.05 13.12 16.81
N ILE A 241 5.71 14.26 16.58
CA ILE A 241 5.11 15.37 15.81
C ILE A 241 4.77 14.90 14.39
N LEU A 242 5.71 14.25 13.70
CA LEU A 242 5.47 13.71 12.36
C LEU A 242 4.26 12.76 12.33
N HIS A 243 4.18 11.83 13.28
CA HIS A 243 3.05 10.90 13.40
C HIS A 243 1.73 11.64 13.62
N GLN A 244 1.69 12.64 14.51
CA GLN A 244 0.49 13.45 14.75
C GLN A 244 0.04 14.21 13.49
N LYS A 245 0.99 14.77 12.73
CA LYS A 245 0.69 15.50 11.48
C LYS A 245 0.19 14.56 10.38
N LEU A 246 0.81 13.38 10.24
CA LEU A 246 0.30 12.34 9.35
C LEU A 246 -1.09 11.86 9.77
N ARG A 247 -1.37 11.77 11.08
CA ARG A 247 -2.70 11.42 11.60
C ARG A 247 -3.75 12.49 11.28
N GLN A 248 -3.38 13.77 11.33
CA GLN A 248 -4.26 14.88 10.91
C GLN A 248 -4.52 14.85 9.41
N LEU A 249 -3.55 14.46 8.58
CA LEU A 249 -3.77 14.34 7.14
C LEU A 249 -4.42 13.00 6.73
N ALA A 250 -4.45 12.01 7.63
CA ALA A 250 -5.03 10.71 7.33
C ALA A 250 -6.51 10.86 6.98
N ASN A 251 -6.96 10.13 5.96
CA ASN A 251 -8.30 10.19 5.41
C ASN A 251 -8.75 11.56 4.86
N CYS A 252 -7.87 12.57 4.81
CA CYS A 252 -8.19 13.85 4.20
C CYS A 252 -8.27 13.73 2.67
N ALA A 253 -9.25 14.38 2.03
CA ALA A 253 -9.41 14.36 0.59
C ALA A 253 -8.29 15.08 -0.18
N VAL A 254 -7.39 15.80 0.50
CA VAL A 254 -6.23 16.47 -0.11
C VAL A 254 -5.35 15.52 -0.92
N TRP A 255 -5.27 14.24 -0.54
CA TRP A 255 -4.46 13.25 -1.25
C TRP A 255 -5.03 12.89 -2.64
N ASN A 256 -6.32 13.16 -2.89
CA ASN A 256 -6.96 12.82 -4.16
C ASN A 256 -6.39 13.63 -5.34
N VAL A 257 -5.77 14.80 -5.09
CA VAL A 257 -5.09 15.60 -6.12
C VAL A 257 -3.92 14.85 -6.80
N VAL A 258 -3.38 13.83 -6.14
CA VAL A 258 -2.33 12.94 -6.66
C VAL A 258 -2.81 11.49 -6.85
N GLY A 259 -4.12 11.28 -6.79
CA GLY A 259 -4.71 9.93 -6.84
C GLY A 259 -4.24 9.04 -5.69
N ALA A 260 -3.98 9.60 -4.51
CA ALA A 260 -3.56 8.86 -3.33
C ALA A 260 -4.61 8.94 -2.22
N GLN A 261 -4.54 8.01 -1.28
CA GLN A 261 -5.29 8.04 -0.03
C GLN A 261 -4.37 7.58 1.10
N LEU A 262 -4.18 8.43 2.11
CA LEU A 262 -3.47 8.07 3.34
C LEU A 262 -4.48 7.48 4.33
N GLN A 263 -4.20 6.29 4.83
CA GLN A 263 -5.01 5.63 5.84
C GLN A 263 -4.21 5.41 7.12
N PRO A 264 -4.85 5.61 8.29
CA PRO A 264 -4.27 5.22 9.55
C PRO A 264 -4.12 3.69 9.60
N PRO A 265 -3.22 3.19 10.47
CA PRO A 265 -3.10 1.77 10.68
C PRO A 265 -4.41 1.24 11.27
N ASN A 266 -4.84 0.07 10.80
CA ASN A 266 -6.01 -0.62 11.35
C ASN A 266 -5.55 -1.73 12.31
N GLN A 267 -6.46 -2.12 13.22
CA GLN A 267 -6.18 -3.19 14.18
C GLN A 267 -6.43 -4.59 13.59
N GLN A 268 -6.70 -4.69 12.29
CA GLN A 268 -7.01 -5.97 11.68
C GLN A 268 -5.73 -6.80 11.55
N ARG A 269 -5.83 -8.08 11.94
CA ARG A 269 -4.74 -9.04 11.77
C ARG A 269 -4.37 -9.15 10.29
N HIS A 270 -3.09 -9.40 10.03
CA HIS A 270 -2.64 -9.72 8.69
C HIS A 270 -3.40 -10.95 8.14
N GLY A 271 -3.69 -10.97 6.83
CA GLY A 271 -4.51 -12.03 6.23
C GLY A 271 -3.95 -13.45 6.43
N LEU A 272 -2.62 -13.58 6.53
CA LEU A 272 -1.98 -14.87 6.87
C LEU A 272 -2.25 -15.30 8.32
N ALA A 273 -2.30 -14.36 9.26
CA ALA A 273 -2.65 -14.68 10.65
C ALA A 273 -4.12 -15.07 10.78
N MET A 274 -5.02 -14.41 10.03
CA MET A 274 -6.42 -14.84 9.94
C MET A 274 -6.56 -16.24 9.33
N ALA A 275 -5.81 -16.53 8.26
CA ALA A 275 -5.79 -17.85 7.64
C ALA A 275 -5.23 -18.93 8.59
N LEU A 276 -4.18 -18.62 9.33
CA LEU A 276 -3.59 -19.51 10.33
C LEU A 276 -4.56 -19.78 11.48
N GLN A 277 -5.21 -18.74 12.01
CA GLN A 277 -6.23 -18.89 13.04
C GLN A 277 -7.37 -19.79 12.56
N LYS A 278 -7.89 -19.55 11.35
CA LYS A 278 -8.92 -20.41 10.76
C LYS A 278 -8.42 -21.85 10.56
N ALA A 279 -7.15 -22.05 10.21
CA ALA A 279 -6.58 -23.39 10.09
C ALA A 279 -6.51 -24.10 11.45
N LEU A 280 -6.16 -23.39 12.54
CA LEU A 280 -6.13 -23.92 13.90
C LEU A 280 -7.52 -24.29 14.42
N GLU A 281 -8.56 -23.54 14.06
CA GLU A 281 -9.95 -23.86 14.44
C GLU A 281 -10.47 -25.17 13.81
N ASN A 282 -9.79 -25.69 12.78
CA ASN A 282 -10.17 -26.91 12.07
C ASN A 282 -9.29 -28.14 12.44
N ILE A 283 -8.39 -28.01 13.41
CA ILE A 283 -7.53 -29.08 13.94
C ILE A 283 -8.09 -29.57 15.27
#